data_AF-A0A6L7II66-F1
#
_entry.id   AF-A0A6L7II66-F1
#
_cell.length_a   1.000
_cell.length_b   1.000
_cell.length_c   1.000
_cell.angle_alpha   90.00
_cell.angle_beta   90.00
_cell.angle_gamma   90.00
#
_symmetry.space_group_name_H-M   'P 1'
#
loop_
_entity.id
_entity.type
_entity.pdbx_description
1 polymer ?
#
loop_
_entity_poly.entity_id
_entity_poly.type
_entity_poly.pdbx_seq_one_letter_code
_entity_poly.pdbx_strand_id
1 'polypeptide(L)'
;MMKKHLFLRFCLMFLVGVSAFSCRTEEFHNEEEAHGNTGLRLTSKRISLNESKHKTQLLTEIDKAENALKGFTKMNVHGKVVNYGNGVSIDTDHVIYIENGANYHTYTFHIARDNAPADAPLENLLLSPLPDGSYQEFLVTYNLTALEKQKLLNGEPVNTKGKTKITELAKGTFNPGGSLMNARTTCSWTDVTIVYGCSQINKSTGQPVHNETNMSDWHNCTAETKPMVFTAGVWNCGPEKEDNYISPGTGSGGGGGGGGVGGEGQEPPDDCTSIATDPSQVGLVSPTGCNIGVPTEPVVRPQTPCSKIKATVEDVNFNIKLDEIDKPESFKAKKETGFAVAYGPVINYESLNNITNDVLRMPIGNKYFAYIHVHLDKEGVVKIFSPGDIVTFLTACVRNAQDKGKILDAYAMVITSQGNYMLKYSGDGSYSIGPNQINSWKTWYNTEFTKIMKEDGTILQSDVEKLFTQFVKEKVNINGLEVYSIDKTTGSAIKLEYNGADNPMKTTPCP
;
A
#
# COMPACT_ATOMS: atom_id res chain seq x y z
N MET A 1 58.84 -0.05 42.78
CA MET A 1 57.99 1.16 42.72
C MET A 1 57.54 1.40 41.27
N MET A 2 56.67 0.53 40.71
CA MET A 2 56.28 0.56 39.27
C MET A 2 54.80 0.20 39.02
N LYS A 3 53.95 0.08 40.06
CA LYS A 3 52.55 -0.36 39.90
C LYS A 3 51.53 0.79 39.75
N LYS A 4 51.87 2.02 40.12
CA LYS A 4 50.93 3.16 40.10
C LYS A 4 50.66 3.73 38.70
N HIS A 5 51.63 3.65 37.79
CA HIS A 5 51.46 4.17 36.41
C HIS A 5 50.74 3.18 35.48
N LEU A 6 50.73 1.88 35.81
CA LEU A 6 50.05 0.88 34.98
C LEU A 6 48.53 0.96 35.13
N PHE A 7 48.03 1.20 36.35
CA PHE A 7 46.61 1.36 36.62
C PHE A 7 46.06 2.64 35.97
N LEU A 8 46.80 3.75 36.04
CA LEU A 8 46.42 5.01 35.39
C LEU A 8 46.35 4.88 33.86
N ARG A 9 47.27 4.13 33.24
CA ARG A 9 47.25 3.86 31.80
C ARG A 9 46.07 2.97 31.39
N PHE A 10 45.68 2.01 32.23
CA PHE A 10 44.48 1.20 32.00
C PHE A 10 43.20 2.03 32.11
N CYS A 11 43.09 2.93 33.09
CA CYS A 11 41.95 3.84 33.21
C CYS A 11 41.86 4.80 32.02
N LEU A 12 42.99 5.31 31.52
CA LEU A 12 42.99 6.20 30.35
C LEU A 12 42.57 5.46 29.07
N MET A 13 43.04 4.22 28.86
CA MET A 13 42.63 3.43 27.70
C MET A 13 41.16 2.98 27.78
N PHE A 14 40.64 2.74 28.99
CA PHE A 14 39.21 2.45 29.18
C PHE A 14 38.33 3.67 28.90
N LEU A 15 38.75 4.88 29.30
CA LEU A 15 38.06 6.13 28.98
C LEU A 15 38.00 6.41 27.46
N VAL A 16 39.10 6.18 26.75
CA VAL A 16 39.14 6.34 25.28
C VAL A 16 38.28 5.27 24.57
N GLY A 17 38.25 4.04 25.09
CA GLY A 17 37.40 2.96 24.57
C GLY A 17 35.90 3.23 24.75
N VAL A 18 35.49 3.82 25.88
CA VAL A 18 34.08 4.19 26.13
C VAL A 18 33.67 5.39 25.27
N SER A 19 34.54 6.39 25.05
CA SER A 19 34.24 7.47 24.09
C SER A 19 34.15 7.00 22.63
N ALA A 20 34.90 5.97 22.24
CA ALA A 20 34.81 5.40 20.89
C ALA A 20 33.57 4.51 20.69
N PHE A 21 33.02 3.92 21.76
CA PHE A 21 31.77 3.15 21.71
C PHE A 21 30.52 4.05 21.85
N SER A 22 30.62 5.21 22.50
CA SER A 22 29.54 6.21 22.57
C SER A 22 29.40 7.07 21.31
N CYS A 23 30.27 6.93 20.32
CA CYS A 23 30.15 7.59 19.00
C CYS A 23 29.76 6.62 17.87
N ARG A 24 29.23 5.44 18.19
CA ARG A 24 28.60 4.54 17.20
C ARG A 24 27.15 4.21 17.54
N THR A 25 26.39 5.28 17.73
CA THR A 25 24.99 5.38 17.33
C THR A 25 24.85 6.76 16.70
N GLU A 26 25.46 6.97 15.54
CA GLU A 26 25.08 8.10 14.70
C GLU A 26 23.69 7.81 14.17
N GLU A 27 22.72 8.33 14.93
CA GLU A 27 21.42 8.76 14.44
C GLU A 27 21.60 9.45 13.10
N PHE A 28 20.74 9.11 12.14
CA PHE A 28 20.54 9.86 10.90
C PHE A 28 20.08 11.30 11.24
N HIS A 29 21.01 12.17 11.60
CA HIS A 29 20.82 13.62 11.61
C HIS A 29 21.29 14.16 10.27
N ASN A 30 20.35 14.35 9.35
CA ASN A 30 20.54 15.36 8.32
C ASN A 30 20.33 16.72 9.01
N GLU A 31 21.40 17.33 9.49
CA GLU A 31 21.41 18.76 9.78
C GLU A 31 21.31 19.51 8.45
N GLU A 32 20.08 19.94 8.08
CA GLU A 32 19.91 21.02 7.12
C GLU A 32 20.34 22.31 7.82
N GLU A 33 21.51 22.83 7.44
CA GLU A 33 22.03 24.12 7.90
C GLU A 33 20.99 25.22 7.67
N ALA A 34 20.66 25.91 8.76
CA ALA A 34 19.68 26.98 8.83
C ALA A 34 20.09 28.18 7.96
N HIS A 35 19.38 28.38 6.85
CA HIS A 35 19.29 29.69 6.20
C HIS A 35 17.87 29.96 5.67
N GLY A 36 17.13 30.79 6.41
CA GLY A 36 16.00 31.58 5.91
C GLY A 36 14.60 30.98 6.10
N ASN A 37 13.89 31.51 7.11
CA ASN A 37 12.48 31.29 7.45
C ASN A 37 12.18 29.98 8.24
N THR A 38 12.50 29.98 9.54
CA THR A 38 12.20 28.88 10.47
C THR A 38 10.71 28.85 10.84
N GLY A 39 9.89 28.34 9.94
CA GLY A 39 8.64 27.67 10.28
C GLY A 39 8.90 26.17 10.38
N LEU A 40 8.32 25.50 11.38
CA LEU A 40 8.34 24.04 11.50
C LEU A 40 7.87 23.40 10.17
N ARG A 41 8.70 22.53 9.59
CA ARG A 41 8.39 21.80 8.34
C ARG A 41 8.14 20.34 8.66
N LEU A 42 6.96 19.84 8.27
CA LEU A 42 6.64 18.42 8.40
C LEU A 42 7.60 17.56 7.59
N THR A 43 8.07 16.48 8.19
CA THR A 43 8.79 15.41 7.49
C THR A 43 7.96 14.13 7.50
N SER A 44 7.97 13.40 6.41
CA SER A 44 7.22 12.16 6.23
C SER A 44 8.12 11.02 5.79
N LYS A 45 7.89 9.83 6.34
CA LYS A 45 8.63 8.61 6.02
C LYS A 45 7.64 7.45 5.94
N ARG A 46 7.87 6.53 5.01
CA ARG A 46 7.20 5.23 5.00
C ARG A 46 8.05 4.23 5.78
N ILE A 47 7.45 3.60 6.79
CA ILE A 47 8.11 2.63 7.67
C ILE A 47 7.19 1.42 7.89
N SER A 48 7.74 0.31 8.35
CA SER A 48 6.98 -0.74 9.01
C SER A 48 6.78 -0.40 10.49
N LEU A 49 5.75 -0.98 11.11
CA LEU A 49 5.50 -0.86 12.56
C LEU A 49 6.68 -1.39 13.38
N ASN A 50 7.45 -2.34 12.84
CA ASN A 50 8.65 -2.88 13.49
C ASN A 50 9.78 -1.85 13.59
N GLU A 51 9.82 -0.86 12.70
CA GLU A 51 10.79 0.23 12.73
C GLU A 51 10.34 1.38 13.66
N SER A 52 9.09 1.36 14.13
CA SER A 52 8.54 2.39 15.02
C SER A 52 9.11 2.29 16.44
N LYS A 53 9.62 3.42 16.95
CA LYS A 53 10.00 3.59 18.36
C LYS A 53 8.82 3.42 19.33
N HIS A 54 7.58 3.55 18.85
CA HIS A 54 6.34 3.49 19.64
C HIS A 54 5.54 2.19 19.44
N LYS A 55 6.17 1.14 18.86
CA LYS A 55 5.51 -0.12 18.49
C LYS A 55 4.60 -0.70 19.58
N THR A 56 5.09 -0.79 20.81
CA THR A 56 4.35 -1.43 21.91
C THR A 56 3.03 -0.73 22.22
N GLN A 57 3.03 0.60 22.25
CA GLN A 57 1.82 1.40 22.46
C GLN A 57 0.89 1.30 21.25
N LEU A 58 1.45 1.42 20.03
CA LEU A 58 0.68 1.38 18.79
C LEU A 58 -0.04 0.05 18.60
N LEU A 59 0.56 -1.10 18.93
CA LEU A 59 -0.08 -2.41 18.83
C LEU A 59 -1.41 -2.46 19.60
N THR A 60 -1.43 -1.89 20.80
CA THR A 60 -2.64 -1.88 21.64
C THR A 60 -3.74 -1.02 21.02
N GLU A 61 -3.42 0.14 20.46
CA GLU A 61 -4.41 1.02 19.81
C GLU A 61 -4.87 0.46 18.45
N ILE A 62 -3.98 -0.17 17.69
CA ILE A 62 -4.31 -0.89 16.45
C ILE A 62 -5.29 -2.03 16.73
N ASP A 63 -5.02 -2.86 17.75
CA ASP A 63 -5.90 -3.97 18.11
C ASP A 63 -7.30 -3.48 18.53
N LYS A 64 -7.38 -2.37 19.28
CA LYS A 64 -8.65 -1.73 19.66
C LYS A 64 -9.40 -1.23 18.43
N ALA A 65 -8.72 -0.48 17.56
CA ALA A 65 -9.31 0.07 16.34
C ALA A 65 -9.80 -1.05 15.40
N GLU A 66 -9.01 -2.11 15.19
CA GLU A 66 -9.42 -3.24 14.36
C GLU A 66 -10.68 -3.93 14.90
N ASN A 67 -10.72 -4.20 16.21
CA ASN A 67 -11.89 -4.81 16.85
C ASN A 67 -13.13 -3.93 16.77
N ALA A 68 -12.98 -2.61 16.95
CA ALA A 68 -14.07 -1.67 16.75
C ALA A 68 -14.57 -1.73 15.30
N LEU A 69 -13.67 -1.63 14.32
CA LEU A 69 -14.01 -1.63 12.89
C LEU A 69 -14.68 -2.94 12.43
N LYS A 70 -14.28 -4.09 13.00
CA LYS A 70 -14.92 -5.40 12.77
C LYS A 70 -16.39 -5.44 13.22
N GLY A 71 -16.79 -4.61 14.18
CA GLY A 71 -18.19 -4.44 14.57
C GLY A 71 -19.09 -3.88 13.45
N PHE A 72 -18.50 -3.33 12.39
CA PHE A 72 -19.20 -2.65 11.30
C PHE A 72 -19.11 -3.42 9.98
N THR A 73 -19.80 -4.55 9.95
CA THR A 73 -19.80 -5.48 8.80
C THR A 73 -20.62 -4.97 7.60
N LYS A 74 -21.52 -4.00 7.79
CA LYS A 74 -22.35 -3.42 6.73
C LYS A 74 -22.23 -1.91 6.69
N MET A 75 -21.85 -1.37 5.54
CA MET A 75 -21.68 0.07 5.32
C MET A 75 -22.39 0.49 4.05
N ASN A 76 -22.89 1.72 4.01
CA ASN A 76 -23.47 2.28 2.80
C ASN A 76 -22.38 3.02 2.01
N VAL A 77 -22.01 2.46 0.85
CA VAL A 77 -21.02 3.03 -0.07
C VAL A 77 -21.78 3.47 -1.32
N HIS A 78 -21.77 4.78 -1.61
CA HIS A 78 -22.47 5.35 -2.78
C HIS A 78 -23.94 4.93 -2.92
N GLY A 79 -24.68 4.82 -1.82
CA GLY A 79 -26.10 4.43 -1.82
C GLY A 79 -26.35 2.92 -1.85
N LYS A 80 -25.29 2.08 -1.90
CA LYS A 80 -25.36 0.62 -1.85
C LYS A 80 -24.86 0.10 -0.52
N VAL A 81 -25.64 -0.80 0.10
CA VAL A 81 -25.18 -1.52 1.30
C VAL A 81 -24.18 -2.59 0.87
N VAL A 82 -22.91 -2.40 1.25
CA VAL A 82 -21.82 -3.36 1.06
C VAL A 82 -21.64 -4.13 2.37
N ASN A 83 -21.58 -5.47 2.28
CA ASN A 83 -21.26 -6.33 3.41
C ASN A 83 -19.78 -6.72 3.34
N TYR A 84 -18.97 -6.13 4.21
CA TYR A 84 -17.54 -6.39 4.31
C TYR A 84 -17.21 -7.67 5.11
N GLY A 85 -18.21 -8.38 5.65
CA GLY A 85 -17.98 -9.55 6.52
C GLY A 85 -17.26 -9.17 7.82
N ASN A 86 -16.53 -10.11 8.44
CA ASN A 86 -15.69 -9.88 9.63
C ASN A 86 -14.24 -9.47 9.27
N GLY A 87 -13.96 -9.30 7.98
CA GLY A 87 -12.63 -9.07 7.48
C GLY A 87 -12.27 -7.60 7.48
N VAL A 88 -11.65 -7.15 8.56
CA VAL A 88 -10.94 -5.88 8.60
C VAL A 88 -9.53 -6.19 9.09
N SER A 89 -8.54 -5.65 8.39
CA SER A 89 -7.14 -5.72 8.81
C SER A 89 -6.47 -4.36 8.65
N ILE A 90 -5.52 -4.08 9.52
CA ILE A 90 -4.73 -2.85 9.50
C ILE A 90 -3.33 -3.20 8.97
N ASP A 91 -2.87 -2.47 7.95
CA ASP A 91 -1.56 -2.68 7.36
C ASP A 91 -0.46 -2.09 8.23
N THR A 92 0.35 -2.97 8.83
CA THR A 92 1.47 -2.59 9.71
C THR A 92 2.82 -2.61 8.99
N ASP A 93 2.89 -3.07 7.74
CA ASP A 93 4.15 -3.10 6.98
C ASP A 93 4.42 -1.79 6.25
N HIS A 94 3.37 -1.03 5.93
CA HIS A 94 3.45 0.23 5.21
C HIS A 94 2.69 1.33 5.95
N VAL A 95 3.36 1.94 6.90
CA VAL A 95 2.87 3.01 7.76
C VAL A 95 3.49 4.32 7.31
N ILE A 96 2.67 5.37 7.17
CA ILE A 96 3.20 6.72 7.05
C ILE A 96 3.45 7.26 8.45
N TYR A 97 4.68 7.67 8.70
CA TYR A 97 5.11 8.32 9.92
C TYR A 97 5.45 9.77 9.60
N ILE A 98 4.72 10.70 10.20
CA ILE A 98 4.97 12.14 10.06
C ILE A 98 5.54 12.64 11.38
N GLU A 99 6.63 13.41 11.31
CA GLU A 99 7.24 14.07 12.46
C GLU A 99 7.12 15.59 12.31
N ASN A 100 6.90 16.26 13.43
CA ASN A 100 6.94 17.71 13.54
C ASN A 100 7.81 18.13 14.74
N GLY A 101 9.10 18.31 14.49
CA GLY A 101 10.08 18.49 15.57
C GLY A 101 10.24 17.24 16.44
N ALA A 102 10.83 17.39 17.62
CA ALA A 102 11.24 16.25 18.45
C ALA A 102 10.10 15.55 19.20
N ASN A 103 8.95 16.22 19.40
CA ASN A 103 7.95 15.81 20.40
C ASN A 103 6.56 15.52 19.81
N TYR A 104 6.36 15.65 18.50
CA TYR A 104 5.08 15.38 17.87
C TYR A 104 5.25 14.50 16.63
N HIS A 105 4.36 13.53 16.52
CA HIS A 105 4.33 12.61 15.40
C HIS A 105 2.92 12.13 15.09
N THR A 106 2.70 11.57 13.92
CA THR A 106 1.47 10.82 13.61
C THR A 106 1.79 9.53 12.87
N TYR A 107 0.90 8.55 13.00
CA TYR A 107 0.97 7.30 12.27
C TYR A 107 -0.29 7.09 11.45
N THR A 108 -0.14 6.87 10.16
CA THR A 108 -1.25 6.56 9.27
C THR A 108 -1.08 5.16 8.70
N PHE A 109 -2.08 4.31 8.93
CA PHE A 109 -2.13 2.92 8.50
C PHE A 109 -3.21 2.71 7.45
N HIS A 110 -2.97 1.84 6.49
CA HIS A 110 -4.01 1.45 5.53
C HIS A 110 -4.99 0.48 6.19
N ILE A 111 -6.29 0.73 6.06
CA ILE A 111 -7.34 -0.21 6.48
C ILE A 111 -7.77 -1.00 5.24
N ALA A 112 -7.62 -2.33 5.30
CA ALA A 112 -8.13 -3.24 4.29
C ALA A 112 -9.42 -3.89 4.79
N ARG A 113 -10.45 -3.90 3.94
CA ARG A 113 -11.70 -4.61 4.19
C ARG A 113 -11.90 -5.73 3.19
N ASP A 114 -12.34 -6.89 3.67
CA ASP A 114 -12.68 -8.02 2.81
C ASP A 114 -13.84 -7.64 1.89
N ASN A 115 -13.80 -8.12 0.65
CA ASN A 115 -14.81 -7.87 -0.38
C ASN A 115 -15.01 -6.38 -0.74
N ALA A 116 -14.06 -5.50 -0.44
CA ALA A 116 -14.16 -4.11 -0.85
C ALA A 116 -14.17 -3.98 -2.39
N PRO A 117 -15.22 -3.36 -2.98
CA PRO A 117 -15.25 -3.16 -4.42
C PRO A 117 -14.18 -2.16 -4.85
N ALA A 118 -13.79 -2.18 -6.13
CA ALA A 118 -12.71 -1.32 -6.64
C ALA A 118 -12.97 0.19 -6.44
N ASP A 119 -14.24 0.59 -6.42
CA ASP A 119 -14.73 1.95 -6.19
C ASP A 119 -14.97 2.29 -4.71
N ALA A 120 -14.70 1.36 -3.78
CA ALA A 120 -14.76 1.64 -2.34
C ALA A 120 -13.83 2.80 -1.98
N PRO A 121 -14.19 3.67 -1.02
CA PRO A 121 -13.28 4.72 -0.58
C PRO A 121 -11.99 4.12 0.00
N LEU A 122 -10.90 4.88 -0.05
CA LEU A 122 -9.67 4.54 0.67
C LEU A 122 -9.88 4.89 2.15
N GLU A 123 -9.67 3.94 3.04
CA GLU A 123 -9.75 4.16 4.49
C GLU A 123 -8.39 4.01 5.13
N ASN A 124 -8.06 4.93 6.03
CA ASN A 124 -6.85 4.92 6.84
C ASN A 124 -7.18 5.10 8.31
N LEU A 125 -6.43 4.43 9.17
CA LEU A 125 -6.39 4.70 10.60
C LEU A 125 -5.27 5.72 10.83
N LEU A 126 -5.60 6.88 11.37
CA LEU A 126 -4.65 7.90 11.79
C LEU A 126 -4.58 7.91 13.32
N LEU A 127 -3.37 7.79 13.85
CA LEU A 127 -3.08 7.86 15.28
C LEU A 127 -2.23 9.11 15.57
N SER A 128 -2.73 9.96 16.48
CA SER A 128 -2.01 11.12 17.00
C SER A 128 -1.72 10.93 18.49
N PRO A 129 -0.49 11.16 18.97
CA PRO A 129 -0.15 11.01 20.37
C PRO A 129 -0.92 12.03 21.22
N LEU A 130 -1.28 11.60 22.42
CA LEU A 130 -1.83 12.40 23.49
C LEU A 130 -0.75 12.58 24.59
N PRO A 131 -0.85 13.64 25.42
CA PRO A 131 0.08 13.88 26.53
C PRO A 131 0.23 12.73 27.53
N ASP A 132 -0.82 11.93 27.70
CA ASP A 132 -0.81 10.77 28.60
C ASP A 132 -0.06 9.57 28.01
N GLY A 133 0.52 9.71 26.81
CA GLY A 133 1.21 8.66 26.07
C GLY A 133 0.28 7.69 25.32
N SER A 134 -1.04 7.89 25.41
CA SER A 134 -2.01 7.19 24.56
C SER A 134 -2.16 7.86 23.20
N TYR A 135 -3.01 7.32 22.33
CA TYR A 135 -3.28 7.91 21.02
C TYR A 135 -4.74 8.29 20.89
N GLN A 136 -4.97 9.41 20.20
CA GLN A 136 -6.24 9.75 19.60
C GLN A 136 -6.33 9.06 18.24
N GLU A 137 -7.46 8.41 17.99
CA GLU A 137 -7.68 7.57 16.82
C GLU A 137 -8.65 8.25 15.85
N PHE A 138 -8.35 8.20 14.55
CA PHE A 138 -9.20 8.76 13.51
C PHE A 138 -9.36 7.78 12.35
N LEU A 139 -10.59 7.61 11.89
CA LEU A 139 -10.88 7.06 10.57
C LEU A 139 -10.81 8.21 9.56
N VAL A 140 -9.85 8.13 8.65
CA VAL A 140 -9.72 9.05 7.53
C VAL A 140 -10.18 8.32 6.27
N THR A 141 -11.25 8.84 5.66
CA THR A 141 -11.85 8.27 4.45
C THR A 141 -11.60 9.20 3.27
N TYR A 142 -11.05 8.66 2.18
CA TYR A 142 -10.78 9.40 0.96
C TYR A 142 -11.61 8.86 -0.22
N ASN A 143 -12.38 9.73 -0.85
CA ASN A 143 -13.13 9.45 -2.06
C ASN A 143 -12.24 9.63 -3.31
N LEU A 144 -11.25 8.75 -3.47
CA LEU A 144 -10.27 8.79 -4.56
C LEU A 144 -10.71 7.96 -5.76
N THR A 145 -10.38 8.45 -6.96
CA THR A 145 -10.53 7.69 -8.21
C THR A 145 -9.53 6.53 -8.28
N ALA A 146 -9.78 5.56 -9.16
CA ALA A 146 -8.85 4.45 -9.40
C ALA A 146 -7.45 4.93 -9.86
N LEU A 147 -7.40 6.00 -10.67
CA LEU A 147 -6.14 6.61 -11.11
C LEU A 147 -5.38 7.25 -9.94
N GLU A 148 -6.07 7.93 -9.03
CA GLU A 148 -5.45 8.54 -7.84
C GLU A 148 -4.91 7.48 -6.87
N LYS A 149 -5.66 6.39 -6.65
CA LYS A 149 -5.13 5.25 -5.88
C LYS A 149 -3.86 4.67 -6.52
N GLN A 150 -3.79 4.63 -7.85
CA GLN A 150 -2.59 4.20 -8.57
C GLN A 150 -1.41 5.16 -8.37
N LYS A 151 -1.65 6.47 -8.39
CA LYS A 151 -0.62 7.47 -8.05
C LYS A 151 -0.06 7.25 -6.65
N LEU A 152 -0.91 7.02 -5.65
CA LEU A 152 -0.47 6.69 -4.29
C LEU A 152 0.36 5.40 -4.23
N LEU A 153 -0.01 4.37 -5.00
CA LEU A 153 0.79 3.15 -5.12
C LEU A 153 2.17 3.40 -5.73
N ASN A 154 2.29 4.38 -6.62
CA ASN A 154 3.56 4.78 -7.24
C ASN A 154 4.38 5.75 -6.37
N GLY A 155 3.89 6.14 -5.19
CA GLY A 155 4.52 7.17 -4.35
C GLY A 155 4.36 8.59 -4.91
N GLU A 156 3.44 8.78 -5.85
CA GLU A 156 3.10 10.10 -6.39
C GLU A 156 2.11 10.83 -5.49
N PRO A 157 2.23 12.15 -5.33
CA PRO A 157 1.32 12.96 -4.53
C PRO A 157 -0.08 13.01 -5.17
N VAL A 158 -1.10 12.96 -4.32
CA VAL A 158 -2.51 13.07 -4.72
C VAL A 158 -3.16 14.23 -3.97
N ASN A 159 -3.92 15.03 -4.72
CA ASN A 159 -4.73 16.08 -4.12
C ASN A 159 -5.99 15.49 -3.47
N THR A 160 -6.04 15.55 -2.15
CA THR A 160 -7.14 15.06 -1.31
C THR A 160 -8.17 16.14 -0.98
N LYS A 161 -7.95 17.40 -1.39
CA LYS A 161 -8.83 18.53 -1.06
C LYS A 161 -10.28 18.26 -1.47
N GLY A 162 -11.19 18.37 -0.50
CA GLY A 162 -12.62 18.14 -0.70
C GLY A 162 -13.00 16.67 -0.98
N LYS A 163 -12.05 15.75 -0.84
CA LYS A 163 -12.26 14.29 -0.97
C LYS A 163 -12.06 13.56 0.34
N THR A 164 -11.69 14.27 1.41
CA THR A 164 -11.38 13.69 2.72
C THR A 164 -12.55 13.86 3.67
N LYS A 165 -12.82 12.81 4.46
CA LYS A 165 -13.65 12.87 5.65
C LYS A 165 -12.83 12.34 6.83
N ILE A 166 -12.77 13.11 7.90
CA ILE A 166 -12.08 12.74 9.13
C ILE A 166 -13.15 12.47 10.20
N THR A 167 -13.08 11.30 10.81
CA THR A 167 -13.99 10.90 11.89
C THR A 167 -13.15 10.40 13.05
N GLU A 168 -13.25 11.09 14.17
CA GLU A 168 -12.62 10.63 15.41
C GLU A 168 -13.28 9.34 15.90
N LEU A 169 -12.44 8.35 16.22
CA LEU A 169 -12.84 7.11 16.84
C LEU A 169 -12.68 7.32 18.35
N ALA A 170 -13.78 7.63 19.03
CA ALA A 170 -13.74 7.76 20.49
C ALA A 170 -13.23 6.46 21.12
N LYS A 171 -12.50 6.54 22.24
CA LYS A 171 -12.03 5.37 23.03
C LYS A 171 -13.20 4.40 23.25
N GLY A 172 -13.27 3.34 22.42
CA GLY A 172 -14.27 2.28 22.50
C GLY A 172 -15.64 2.53 21.84
N THR A 173 -15.84 3.50 20.94
CA THR A 173 -17.16 3.63 20.25
C THR A 173 -17.08 4.33 18.89
N PHE A 174 -16.89 3.58 17.80
CA PHE A 174 -17.32 4.04 16.48
C PHE A 174 -18.85 4.00 16.45
N ASN A 175 -19.48 5.13 16.10
CA ASN A 175 -20.93 5.20 15.92
C ASN A 175 -21.20 5.77 14.52
N PRO A 176 -21.49 4.94 13.50
CA PRO A 176 -21.65 5.40 12.12
C PRO A 176 -22.93 6.21 11.88
N GLY A 177 -23.78 6.38 12.90
CA GLY A 177 -24.96 7.24 12.90
C GLY A 177 -24.82 8.34 13.94
N GLY A 178 -24.13 9.41 13.61
CA GLY A 178 -24.03 10.57 14.49
C GLY A 178 -25.40 11.24 14.67
N SER A 179 -25.93 11.22 15.88
CA SER A 179 -26.81 12.27 16.39
C SER A 179 -26.82 12.27 17.90
N LEU A 180 -26.20 13.30 18.49
CA LEU A 180 -26.50 13.74 19.85
C LEU A 180 -26.57 15.28 19.86
N MET A 181 -27.75 15.75 19.46
CA MET A 181 -28.61 16.76 20.11
C MET A 181 -27.96 17.96 20.86
N ASN A 182 -28.44 19.14 20.44
CA ASN A 182 -28.63 20.38 21.22
C ASN A 182 -27.37 21.09 21.76
N ALA A 183 -26.65 21.77 20.89
CA ALA A 183 -25.88 22.95 21.25
C ALA A 183 -25.96 23.97 20.10
N ARG A 184 -26.10 25.27 20.41
CA ARG A 184 -26.10 26.40 19.46
C ARG A 184 -24.78 26.55 18.67
N THR A 185 -23.87 25.60 18.83
CA THR A 185 -22.56 25.51 18.20
C THR A 185 -22.33 24.07 17.79
N THR A 186 -22.11 23.83 16.50
CA THR A 186 -21.76 22.50 15.97
C THR A 186 -20.25 22.46 15.76
N CYS A 187 -19.60 21.47 16.37
CA CYS A 187 -18.17 21.24 16.18
C CYS A 187 -17.96 19.98 15.35
N SER A 188 -17.01 20.04 14.42
CA SER A 188 -16.70 18.90 13.56
C SER A 188 -15.25 18.96 13.08
N TRP A 189 -14.69 17.79 12.78
CA TRP A 189 -13.39 17.68 12.10
C TRP A 189 -13.56 18.03 10.62
N THR A 190 -12.73 18.96 10.15
CA THR A 190 -12.63 19.36 8.74
C THR A 190 -11.20 19.15 8.26
N ASP A 191 -10.99 18.97 6.95
CA ASP A 191 -9.66 18.85 6.39
C ASP A 191 -9.13 20.20 5.89
N VAL A 192 -7.84 20.43 6.12
CA VAL A 192 -7.07 21.47 5.43
C VAL A 192 -5.94 20.83 4.64
N THR A 193 -5.61 21.43 3.50
CA THR A 193 -4.50 20.98 2.65
C THR A 193 -3.29 21.85 2.91
N ILE A 194 -2.15 21.23 3.20
CA ILE A 194 -0.88 21.92 3.41
C ILE A 194 0.05 21.53 2.28
N VAL A 195 0.56 22.52 1.57
CA VAL A 195 1.43 22.33 0.41
C VAL A 195 2.80 22.92 0.70
N TYR A 196 3.84 22.11 0.55
CA TYR A 196 5.22 22.58 0.48
C TYR A 196 5.67 22.52 -0.98
N GLY A 197 6.07 23.67 -1.52
CA GLY A 197 6.66 23.73 -2.85
C GLY A 197 8.04 23.05 -2.89
N CYS A 198 8.51 22.78 -4.11
CA CYS A 198 9.86 22.23 -4.30
C CYS A 198 10.95 23.27 -4.01
N SER A 199 12.20 22.81 -3.81
CA SER A 199 13.31 23.74 -3.53
C SER A 199 13.77 24.56 -4.74
N GLN A 200 13.30 24.25 -5.95
CA GLN A 200 13.59 25.07 -7.14
C GLN A 200 12.72 26.32 -7.14
N ILE A 201 13.36 27.49 -7.13
CA ILE A 201 12.66 28.79 -7.10
C ILE A 201 12.58 29.42 -8.49
N ASN A 202 11.41 29.96 -8.84
CA ASN A 202 11.23 30.80 -10.02
C ASN A 202 11.85 32.18 -9.75
N LYS A 203 12.90 32.51 -10.51
CA LYS A 203 13.67 33.76 -10.34
C LYS A 203 12.84 35.03 -10.50
N SER A 204 11.73 34.98 -11.23
CA SER A 204 10.87 36.14 -11.49
C SER A 204 9.84 36.39 -10.39
N THR A 205 9.35 35.33 -9.72
CA THR A 205 8.31 35.44 -8.69
C THR A 205 8.82 35.23 -7.27
N GLY A 206 10.04 34.69 -7.11
CA GLY A 206 10.58 34.29 -5.81
C GLY A 206 9.86 33.09 -5.17
N GLN A 207 8.92 32.46 -5.90
CA GLN A 207 8.12 31.33 -5.42
C GLN A 207 8.67 30.00 -5.95
N PRO A 208 8.41 28.86 -5.27
CA PRO A 208 8.71 27.55 -5.81
C PRO A 208 8.13 27.34 -7.20
N VAL A 209 8.92 26.76 -8.11
CA VAL A 209 8.51 26.42 -9.48
C VAL A 209 7.34 25.46 -9.47
N HIS A 210 7.32 24.52 -8.52
CA HIS A 210 6.18 23.64 -8.26
C HIS A 210 5.61 23.93 -6.88
N ASN A 211 4.36 24.36 -6.82
CA ASN A 211 3.63 24.78 -5.63
C ASN A 211 2.13 24.40 -5.73
N GLU A 212 1.28 24.94 -4.87
CA GLU A 212 -0.15 24.64 -4.81
C GLU A 212 -0.92 24.95 -6.11
N THR A 213 -0.44 25.88 -6.94
CA THR A 213 -1.16 26.30 -8.15
C THR A 213 -0.90 25.38 -9.35
N ASN A 214 0.09 24.49 -9.29
CA ASN A 214 0.47 23.62 -10.41
C ASN A 214 0.78 22.18 -10.00
N MET A 215 -0.05 21.63 -9.10
CA MET A 215 0.05 20.25 -8.59
C MET A 215 0.12 19.17 -9.68
N SER A 216 -0.49 19.40 -10.85
CA SER A 216 -0.42 18.46 -11.98
C SER A 216 1.00 18.21 -12.49
N ASP A 217 1.87 19.19 -12.35
CA ASP A 217 3.19 19.21 -12.99
C ASP A 217 4.30 18.82 -12.01
N TRP A 218 3.95 18.46 -10.77
CA TRP A 218 4.91 18.14 -9.71
C TRP A 218 5.85 16.98 -10.08
N HIS A 219 5.39 16.04 -10.90
CA HIS A 219 6.19 14.93 -11.41
C HIS A 219 7.40 15.39 -12.25
N ASN A 220 7.36 16.60 -12.81
CA ASN A 220 8.45 17.19 -13.58
C ASN A 220 9.49 17.91 -12.70
N CYS A 221 9.28 17.97 -11.38
CA CYS A 221 10.23 18.62 -10.49
C CYS A 221 11.55 17.84 -10.42
N THR A 222 12.64 18.46 -10.86
CA THR A 222 13.99 17.88 -10.78
C THR A 222 14.78 18.36 -9.55
N ALA A 223 14.19 19.19 -8.69
CA ALA A 223 14.83 19.70 -7.48
C ALA A 223 15.18 18.58 -6.49
N GLU A 224 16.17 18.85 -5.62
CA GLU A 224 16.56 17.97 -4.51
C GLU A 224 15.39 17.73 -3.56
N THR A 225 14.69 18.81 -3.22
CA THR A 225 13.50 18.73 -2.37
C THR A 225 12.26 18.73 -3.25
N LYS A 226 11.60 17.57 -3.32
CA LYS A 226 10.35 17.42 -4.07
C LYS A 226 9.22 18.18 -3.38
N PRO A 227 8.20 18.62 -4.14
CA PRO A 227 7.02 19.22 -3.53
C PRO A 227 6.24 18.15 -2.74
N MET A 228 5.60 18.56 -1.64
CA MET A 228 4.87 17.67 -0.74
C MET A 228 3.48 18.23 -0.43
N VAL A 229 2.52 17.35 -0.21
CA VAL A 229 1.16 17.71 0.18
C VAL A 229 0.74 16.87 1.38
N PHE A 230 0.24 17.53 2.42
CA PHE A 230 -0.32 16.92 3.61
C PHE A 230 -1.79 17.27 3.73
N THR A 231 -2.56 16.39 4.33
CA THR A 231 -3.89 16.70 4.84
C THR A 231 -3.79 16.87 6.35
N ALA A 232 -4.38 17.91 6.92
CA ALA A 232 -4.50 18.03 8.37
C ALA A 232 -5.97 18.08 8.79
N GLY A 233 -6.31 17.30 9.82
CA GLY A 233 -7.62 17.38 10.45
C GLY A 233 -7.67 18.52 11.47
N VAL A 234 -8.59 19.45 11.29
CA VAL A 234 -8.80 20.61 12.16
C VAL A 234 -10.17 20.52 12.81
N TRP A 235 -10.21 20.69 14.12
CA TRP A 235 -11.44 20.76 14.89
C TRP A 235 -12.03 22.17 14.79
N ASN A 236 -13.15 22.30 14.08
CA ASN A 236 -13.80 23.58 13.83
C ASN A 236 -15.18 23.62 14.47
N CYS A 237 -15.50 24.72 15.16
CA CYS A 237 -16.79 24.97 15.79
C CYS A 237 -17.46 26.19 15.14
N GLY A 238 -18.68 26.04 14.62
CA GLY A 238 -19.45 27.12 14.00
C GLY A 238 -20.83 27.33 14.64
N PRO A 239 -21.36 28.56 14.65
CA PRO A 239 -22.75 28.82 15.03
C PRO A 239 -23.71 28.17 14.01
N GLU A 240 -24.84 27.65 14.48
CA GLU A 240 -25.85 27.02 13.63
C GLU A 240 -26.41 28.05 12.63
N LYS A 241 -26.54 27.70 11.35
CA LYS A 241 -27.30 28.51 10.39
C LYS A 241 -28.79 28.39 10.76
N GLU A 242 -29.46 29.51 11.00
CA GLU A 242 -30.92 29.54 11.24
C GLU A 242 -31.68 29.11 9.96
N ASP A 243 -31.82 27.81 9.72
CA ASP A 243 -32.71 27.29 8.70
C ASP A 243 -34.14 27.21 9.27
N ASN A 244 -34.93 28.24 8.96
CA ASN A 244 -36.40 28.28 8.93
C ASN A 244 -37.14 27.57 10.08
N TYR A 245 -37.23 28.24 11.22
CA TYR A 245 -38.29 27.95 12.19
C TYR A 245 -39.65 28.32 11.56
N ILE A 246 -40.42 27.33 11.11
CA ILE A 246 -41.86 27.50 10.91
C ILE A 246 -42.46 27.67 12.30
N SER A 247 -42.65 28.92 12.71
CA SER A 247 -43.31 29.24 13.97
C SER A 247 -44.77 28.75 13.92
N PRO A 248 -45.25 27.96 14.89
CA PRO A 248 -46.67 27.72 15.07
C PRO A 248 -47.30 29.06 15.46
N GLY A 249 -48.30 29.52 14.72
CA GLY A 249 -48.97 30.78 15.01
C GLY A 249 -49.69 30.76 16.36
N THR A 250 -49.66 31.87 17.08
CA THR A 250 -50.79 32.44 17.86
C THR A 250 -50.36 33.75 18.54
N GLY A 251 -51.24 34.76 18.49
CA GLY A 251 -51.32 35.79 19.54
C GLY A 251 -50.87 37.20 19.18
N SER A 252 -51.84 38.04 18.81
CA SER A 252 -51.76 39.50 18.74
C SER A 252 -51.47 40.13 20.12
N GLY A 253 -50.64 41.18 20.16
CA GLY A 253 -50.44 42.03 21.34
C GLY A 253 -49.30 43.03 21.15
N GLY A 254 -49.62 44.30 20.96
CA GLY A 254 -48.68 45.32 20.50
C GLY A 254 -47.91 46.09 21.59
N GLY A 255 -47.07 47.02 21.10
CA GLY A 255 -46.69 48.25 21.80
C GLY A 255 -45.21 48.38 22.17
N GLY A 256 -44.61 49.49 21.74
CA GLY A 256 -43.51 50.15 22.47
C GLY A 256 -42.18 50.23 21.76
N GLY A 257 -41.88 51.39 21.15
CA GLY A 257 -40.59 51.69 20.56
C GLY A 257 -39.48 52.00 21.58
N GLY A 258 -38.25 51.95 21.08
CA GLY A 258 -37.05 52.43 21.76
C GLY A 258 -35.87 52.31 20.81
N GLY A 259 -35.48 53.43 20.20
CA GLY A 259 -34.32 53.53 19.33
C GLY A 259 -33.01 53.35 20.10
N GLY A 260 -32.02 52.75 19.45
CA GLY A 260 -30.68 52.58 20.01
C GLY A 260 -29.70 52.07 18.96
N VAL A 261 -29.06 53.02 18.28
CA VAL A 261 -27.69 53.01 17.73
C VAL A 261 -27.23 51.73 17.01
N GLY A 262 -27.05 51.83 15.70
CA GLY A 262 -26.32 50.84 14.91
C GLY A 262 -24.91 50.65 15.46
N GLY A 263 -24.65 49.46 15.99
CA GLY A 263 -23.32 48.93 16.22
C GLY A 263 -22.94 48.11 14.99
N GLU A 264 -21.85 48.52 14.36
CA GLU A 264 -21.14 47.78 13.32
C GLU A 264 -21.00 46.31 13.76
N GLY A 265 -21.24 45.40 12.81
CA GLY A 265 -20.93 44.00 13.00
C GLY A 265 -19.44 43.87 13.31
N GLN A 266 -19.11 43.70 14.59
CA GLN A 266 -17.86 43.08 14.96
C GLN A 266 -17.97 41.64 14.45
N GLU A 267 -17.30 41.37 13.33
CA GLU A 267 -16.80 40.03 13.04
C GLU A 267 -16.20 39.50 14.34
N PRO A 268 -16.60 38.29 14.79
CA PRO A 268 -15.96 37.70 15.94
C PRO A 268 -14.45 37.63 15.63
N PRO A 269 -13.58 37.95 16.60
CA PRO A 269 -12.15 37.80 16.38
C PRO A 269 -11.87 36.38 15.89
N ASP A 270 -11.12 36.28 14.80
CA ASP A 270 -10.51 35.07 14.24
C ASP A 270 -9.45 34.52 15.21
N ASP A 271 -9.83 34.33 16.48
CA ASP A 271 -8.92 34.00 17.57
C ASP A 271 -9.21 32.58 18.06
N CYS A 272 -8.25 31.72 17.74
CA CYS A 272 -8.09 30.32 18.11
C CYS A 272 -8.27 30.12 19.62
N THR A 273 -9.51 29.98 20.06
CA THR A 273 -9.87 29.85 21.47
C THR A 273 -10.23 28.38 21.75
N SER A 274 -9.27 27.49 22.04
CA SER A 274 -8.38 27.56 23.20
C SER A 274 -6.97 26.98 22.96
N ILE A 275 -6.04 27.53 23.74
CA ILE A 275 -4.59 27.52 23.58
C ILE A 275 -3.96 26.21 23.95
N ALA A 276 -2.91 25.95 23.18
CA ALA A 276 -2.00 24.88 23.36
C ALA A 276 -0.65 25.22 24.03
N THR A 277 -0.41 24.87 25.31
CA THR A 277 0.78 25.24 26.10
C THR A 277 1.79 24.14 26.53
N ASP A 278 1.70 22.89 26.06
CA ASP A 278 2.54 21.75 26.50
C ASP A 278 2.73 20.72 25.34
N PRO A 279 3.70 19.79 25.32
CA PRO A 279 3.66 18.63 24.40
C PRO A 279 2.32 17.84 24.42
N SER A 280 1.42 18.16 25.36
CA SER A 280 -0.02 17.88 25.40
C SER A 280 -0.92 18.47 24.30
N GLN A 281 -0.34 19.10 23.29
CA GLN A 281 -1.08 20.00 22.42
C GLN A 281 -1.10 19.55 20.97
N VAL A 282 -2.32 19.31 20.50
CA VAL A 282 -2.61 18.46 19.35
C VAL A 282 -2.42 19.21 18.04
N GLY A 283 -1.34 18.88 17.30
CA GLY A 283 -1.21 19.19 15.88
C GLY A 283 -0.11 20.19 15.49
N LEU A 284 -0.14 20.59 14.22
CA LEU A 284 0.67 21.69 13.68
C LEU A 284 0.34 22.98 14.41
N VAL A 285 1.31 23.86 14.68
CA VAL A 285 1.04 25.21 15.21
C VAL A 285 1.42 26.27 14.18
N SER A 286 0.54 27.25 13.94
CA SER A 286 0.83 28.38 13.07
C SER A 286 1.92 29.27 13.67
N PRO A 287 2.55 30.16 12.89
CA PRO A 287 3.43 31.20 13.42
C PRO A 287 2.77 32.10 14.50
N THR A 288 1.43 32.11 14.58
CA THR A 288 0.64 32.81 15.59
C THR A 288 0.24 31.92 16.79
N GLY A 289 0.68 30.66 16.84
CA GLY A 289 0.44 29.73 17.95
C GLY A 289 -0.87 28.94 17.87
N CYS A 290 -1.57 28.94 16.73
CA CYS A 290 -2.83 28.22 16.55
C CYS A 290 -2.62 26.77 16.10
N ASN A 291 -3.35 25.82 16.68
CA ASN A 291 -3.39 24.44 16.19
C ASN A 291 -3.99 24.38 14.76
N ILE A 292 -3.16 24.10 13.75
CA ILE A 292 -3.49 23.85 12.33
C ILE A 292 -3.84 22.36 12.08
N GLY A 293 -3.96 21.54 13.13
CA GLY A 293 -4.57 20.21 13.05
C GLY A 293 -3.61 19.01 12.98
N VAL A 294 -4.18 17.81 12.93
CA VAL A 294 -3.49 16.52 12.95
C VAL A 294 -3.07 16.12 11.52
N PRO A 295 -1.76 16.14 11.18
CA PRO A 295 -1.30 15.85 9.83
C PRO A 295 -1.38 14.36 9.50
N THR A 296 -1.72 14.08 8.25
CA THR A 296 -1.80 12.74 7.67
C THR A 296 -1.54 12.80 6.16
N GLU A 297 -1.15 11.66 5.61
CA GLU A 297 -1.13 11.43 4.17
C GLU A 297 -1.90 10.16 3.84
N PRO A 298 -2.58 10.11 2.69
CA PRO A 298 -3.27 8.90 2.26
C PRO A 298 -2.24 7.78 2.01
N VAL A 299 -2.41 6.67 2.71
CA VAL A 299 -1.59 5.47 2.51
C VAL A 299 -2.46 4.35 1.96
N VAL A 300 -1.94 3.68 0.94
CA VAL A 300 -2.49 2.43 0.42
C VAL A 300 -1.40 1.38 0.48
N ARG A 301 -1.77 0.16 0.89
CA ARG A 301 -0.86 -0.98 0.87
C ARG A 301 -0.37 -1.19 -0.57
N PRO A 302 0.94 -1.09 -0.83
CA PRO A 302 1.51 -1.46 -2.12
C PRO A 302 1.08 -2.88 -2.45
N GLN A 303 0.49 -3.06 -3.62
CA GLN A 303 0.16 -4.40 -4.10
C GLN A 303 1.47 -5.07 -4.51
N THR A 304 1.83 -6.13 -3.82
CA THR A 304 3.00 -6.94 -4.17
C THR A 304 2.55 -8.19 -4.92
N PRO A 305 3.44 -8.83 -5.68
CA PRO A 305 3.18 -10.16 -6.22
C PRO A 305 2.68 -11.15 -5.16
N CYS A 306 3.28 -11.15 -3.96
CA CYS A 306 2.84 -11.97 -2.83
C CYS A 306 1.40 -11.65 -2.39
N SER A 307 1.03 -10.38 -2.21
CA SER A 307 -0.34 -10.02 -1.80
C SER A 307 -1.37 -10.40 -2.87
N LYS A 308 -0.98 -10.33 -4.15
CA LYS A 308 -1.82 -10.77 -5.28
C LYS A 308 -1.97 -12.28 -5.36
N ILE A 309 -0.90 -13.04 -5.09
CA ILE A 309 -0.97 -14.50 -5.02
C ILE A 309 -1.89 -14.91 -3.88
N LYS A 310 -1.71 -14.35 -2.68
CA LYS A 310 -2.57 -14.61 -1.53
C LYS A 310 -4.05 -14.38 -1.83
N ALA A 311 -4.38 -13.21 -2.38
CA ALA A 311 -5.76 -12.91 -2.80
C ALA A 311 -6.30 -13.87 -3.88
N THR A 312 -5.43 -14.40 -4.75
CA THR A 312 -5.83 -15.36 -5.79
C THR A 312 -6.13 -16.72 -5.18
N VAL A 313 -5.28 -17.23 -4.28
CA VAL A 313 -5.48 -18.54 -3.64
C VAL A 313 -6.59 -18.53 -2.58
N GLU A 314 -6.97 -17.35 -2.07
CA GLU A 314 -8.13 -17.18 -1.20
C GLU A 314 -9.46 -17.03 -2.00
N ASP A 315 -9.40 -16.81 -3.32
CA ASP A 315 -10.59 -16.65 -4.15
C ASP A 315 -11.31 -17.99 -4.37
N VAL A 316 -12.61 -18.00 -4.02
CA VAL A 316 -13.43 -19.21 -4.09
C VAL A 316 -13.60 -19.71 -5.53
N ASN A 317 -13.76 -18.81 -6.51
CA ASN A 317 -13.95 -19.22 -7.90
C ASN A 317 -12.66 -19.77 -8.51
N PHE A 318 -11.52 -19.19 -8.15
CA PHE A 318 -10.20 -19.71 -8.48
C PHE A 318 -10.02 -21.13 -7.94
N ASN A 319 -10.30 -21.36 -6.65
CA ASN A 319 -10.14 -22.68 -6.04
C ASN A 319 -11.06 -23.74 -6.67
N ILE A 320 -12.32 -23.38 -6.99
CA ILE A 320 -13.22 -24.28 -7.74
C ILE A 320 -12.58 -24.71 -9.06
N LYS A 321 -11.94 -23.78 -9.80
CA LYS A 321 -11.27 -24.09 -11.07
C LYS A 321 -9.95 -24.82 -10.90
N LEU A 322 -9.23 -24.56 -9.82
CA LEU A 322 -8.01 -25.28 -9.48
C LEU A 322 -8.34 -26.76 -9.19
N ASP A 323 -9.35 -27.02 -8.36
CA ASP A 323 -9.80 -28.37 -7.99
C ASP A 323 -10.31 -29.17 -9.20
N GLU A 324 -10.86 -28.51 -10.22
CA GLU A 324 -11.28 -29.15 -11.47
C GLU A 324 -10.10 -29.83 -12.19
N ILE A 325 -8.87 -29.29 -12.07
CA ILE A 325 -7.69 -29.74 -12.82
C ILE A 325 -6.53 -30.27 -11.95
N ASP A 326 -6.41 -29.90 -10.68
CA ASP A 326 -5.40 -30.44 -9.74
C ASP A 326 -5.86 -31.78 -9.14
N LYS A 327 -5.92 -32.81 -10.00
CA LYS A 327 -6.34 -34.16 -9.61
C LYS A 327 -5.56 -35.23 -10.37
N PRO A 328 -5.39 -36.44 -9.80
CA PRO A 328 -4.62 -37.52 -10.41
C PRO A 328 -4.99 -37.86 -11.86
N GLU A 329 -6.27 -37.75 -12.21
CA GLU A 329 -6.76 -38.04 -13.56
C GLU A 329 -6.26 -37.03 -14.59
N SER A 330 -6.08 -35.76 -14.20
CA SER A 330 -5.57 -34.71 -15.08
C SER A 330 -4.11 -34.96 -15.43
N PHE A 331 -3.28 -35.36 -14.47
CA PHE A 331 -1.86 -35.65 -14.71
C PHE A 331 -1.65 -36.88 -15.58
N LYS A 332 -2.56 -37.86 -15.51
CA LYS A 332 -2.52 -39.10 -16.31
C LYS A 332 -3.26 -38.98 -17.65
N ALA A 333 -3.80 -37.80 -17.95
CA ALA A 333 -4.53 -37.57 -19.20
C ALA A 333 -3.60 -37.64 -20.42
N LYS A 334 -4.19 -37.77 -21.62
CA LYS A 334 -3.43 -37.76 -22.88
C LYS A 334 -3.05 -36.34 -23.33
N LYS A 335 -3.79 -35.34 -22.86
CA LYS A 335 -3.75 -33.96 -23.30
C LYS A 335 -3.75 -33.03 -22.09
N GLU A 336 -2.93 -31.99 -22.14
CA GLU A 336 -2.98 -30.90 -21.19
C GLU A 336 -4.31 -30.15 -21.31
N THR A 337 -4.75 -29.62 -20.17
CA THR A 337 -5.96 -28.82 -20.04
C THR A 337 -5.69 -27.62 -19.14
N GLY A 338 -6.59 -26.65 -19.15
CA GLY A 338 -6.45 -25.48 -18.32
C GLY A 338 -7.48 -24.42 -18.67
N PHE A 339 -7.38 -23.27 -18.02
CA PHE A 339 -8.29 -22.15 -18.15
C PHE A 339 -7.53 -20.84 -18.38
N ALA A 340 -8.02 -20.01 -19.28
CA ALA A 340 -7.68 -18.59 -19.36
C ALA A 340 -8.63 -17.79 -18.46
N VAL A 341 -8.10 -16.75 -17.81
CA VAL A 341 -8.82 -15.90 -16.87
C VAL A 341 -9.03 -14.54 -17.51
N ALA A 342 -10.30 -14.15 -17.65
CA ALA A 342 -10.73 -12.96 -18.36
C ALA A 342 -11.26 -11.88 -17.43
N TYR A 343 -10.94 -10.62 -17.77
CA TYR A 343 -11.67 -9.48 -17.23
C TYR A 343 -13.13 -9.52 -17.66
N GLY A 344 -14.01 -9.10 -16.76
CA GLY A 344 -15.45 -9.00 -16.96
C GLY A 344 -16.13 -8.34 -15.75
N PRO A 345 -17.46 -8.16 -15.77
CA PRO A 345 -18.21 -7.71 -14.59
C PRO A 345 -17.99 -8.61 -13.37
N VAL A 346 -17.73 -9.89 -13.64
CA VAL A 346 -17.19 -10.89 -12.72
C VAL A 346 -16.02 -11.56 -13.46
N ILE A 347 -14.99 -11.99 -12.73
CA ILE A 347 -13.88 -12.76 -13.30
C ILE A 347 -14.46 -14.03 -13.94
N ASN A 348 -14.11 -14.27 -15.21
CA ASN A 348 -14.56 -15.44 -15.95
C ASN A 348 -13.41 -16.38 -16.29
N TYR A 349 -13.68 -17.68 -16.29
CA TYR A 349 -12.73 -18.73 -16.64
C TYR A 349 -13.19 -19.43 -17.92
N GLU A 350 -12.31 -19.46 -18.92
CA GLU A 350 -12.59 -20.06 -20.23
C GLU A 350 -11.55 -21.13 -20.54
N SER A 351 -11.98 -22.29 -21.03
CA SER A 351 -11.04 -23.40 -21.30
C SER A 351 -9.98 -23.00 -22.34
N LEU A 352 -8.73 -23.39 -22.09
CA LEU A 352 -7.65 -23.28 -23.06
C LEU A 352 -7.86 -24.25 -24.23
N ASN A 353 -7.51 -23.82 -25.43
CA ASN A 353 -7.62 -24.66 -26.62
C ASN A 353 -6.38 -25.55 -26.75
N ASN A 354 -6.58 -26.87 -26.71
CA ASN A 354 -5.51 -27.83 -26.95
C ASN A 354 -5.38 -28.10 -28.47
N ILE A 355 -4.25 -27.70 -29.06
CA ILE A 355 -3.98 -27.89 -30.50
C ILE A 355 -3.30 -29.24 -30.74
N THR A 356 -2.32 -29.56 -29.90
CA THR A 356 -1.63 -30.84 -29.81
C THR A 356 -1.49 -31.22 -28.35
N ASN A 357 -1.21 -32.49 -28.04
CA ASN A 357 -1.25 -33.05 -26.68
C ASN A 357 -0.68 -32.13 -25.58
N ASP A 358 0.44 -31.44 -25.86
CA ASP A 358 1.18 -30.64 -24.89
C ASP A 358 1.34 -29.16 -25.35
N VAL A 359 0.41 -28.65 -26.18
CA VAL A 359 0.38 -27.24 -26.60
C VAL A 359 -1.02 -26.65 -26.42
N LEU A 360 -1.11 -25.77 -25.42
CA LEU A 360 -2.30 -24.99 -25.13
C LEU A 360 -2.21 -23.60 -25.78
N ARG A 361 -3.36 -23.10 -26.22
CA ARG A 361 -3.50 -21.75 -26.77
C ARG A 361 -4.59 -20.99 -26.05
N MET A 362 -4.28 -19.73 -25.74
CA MET A 362 -5.25 -18.76 -25.23
C MET A 362 -6.46 -18.67 -26.16
N PRO A 363 -7.69 -18.51 -25.64
CA PRO A 363 -8.83 -18.24 -26.49
C PRO A 363 -8.68 -16.90 -27.23
N ILE A 364 -9.51 -16.70 -28.25
CA ILE A 364 -9.43 -15.49 -29.08
C ILE A 364 -9.88 -14.27 -28.28
N GLY A 365 -9.04 -13.25 -28.25
CA GLY A 365 -9.36 -11.95 -27.65
C GLY A 365 -8.23 -11.43 -26.76
N ASN A 366 -8.35 -10.17 -26.38
CA ASN A 366 -7.37 -9.45 -25.55
C ASN A 366 -7.92 -9.16 -24.14
N LYS A 367 -8.87 -9.97 -23.65
CA LYS A 367 -9.49 -9.79 -22.32
C LYS A 367 -8.82 -10.60 -21.21
N TYR A 368 -7.87 -11.45 -21.56
CA TYR A 368 -7.28 -12.41 -20.63
C TYR A 368 -6.05 -11.84 -19.95
N PHE A 369 -6.04 -11.81 -18.63
CA PHE A 369 -4.91 -11.36 -17.83
C PHE A 369 -4.16 -12.50 -17.16
N ALA A 370 -4.70 -13.72 -17.18
CA ALA A 370 -4.00 -14.88 -16.65
C ALA A 370 -4.38 -16.18 -17.34
N TYR A 371 -3.62 -17.24 -17.07
CA TYR A 371 -4.02 -18.60 -17.39
C TYR A 371 -3.46 -19.60 -16.38
N ILE A 372 -4.14 -20.73 -16.25
CA ILE A 372 -3.76 -21.86 -15.41
C ILE A 372 -3.81 -23.13 -16.26
N HIS A 373 -2.82 -24.01 -16.15
CA HIS A 373 -2.83 -25.29 -16.87
C HIS A 373 -2.09 -26.39 -16.13
N VAL A 374 -2.29 -27.63 -16.59
CA VAL A 374 -1.69 -28.83 -16.02
C VAL A 374 -0.62 -29.42 -16.94
N HIS A 375 0.50 -29.87 -16.36
CA HIS A 375 1.49 -30.69 -17.06
C HIS A 375 1.31 -32.19 -16.75
N LEU A 376 1.41 -33.02 -17.78
CA LEU A 376 1.14 -34.47 -17.70
C LEU A 376 2.32 -35.27 -17.13
N ASP A 377 2.05 -36.40 -16.45
CA ASP A 377 3.02 -37.38 -15.93
C ASP A 377 3.57 -38.28 -17.05
N LYS A 378 4.18 -37.65 -18.07
CA LYS A 378 4.89 -38.33 -19.14
C LYS A 378 6.40 -38.12 -18.98
N GLU A 379 7.17 -39.09 -19.45
CA GLU A 379 8.63 -38.98 -19.54
C GLU A 379 9.02 -37.78 -20.42
N GLY A 380 10.05 -37.04 -19.97
CA GLY A 380 10.54 -35.84 -20.67
C GLY A 380 9.67 -34.58 -20.49
N VAL A 381 8.55 -34.64 -19.77
CA VAL A 381 7.76 -33.43 -19.45
C VAL A 381 8.39 -32.69 -18.28
N VAL A 382 8.73 -31.44 -18.52
CA VAL A 382 9.25 -30.52 -17.51
C VAL A 382 8.15 -30.24 -16.49
N LYS A 383 8.42 -30.46 -15.21
CA LYS A 383 7.47 -30.23 -14.11
C LYS A 383 7.52 -28.79 -13.57
N ILE A 384 7.70 -27.84 -14.48
CA ILE A 384 7.60 -26.38 -14.28
C ILE A 384 7.31 -25.75 -15.66
N PHE A 385 7.14 -24.43 -15.73
CA PHE A 385 6.88 -23.72 -16.98
C PHE A 385 7.94 -23.98 -18.08
N SER A 386 7.49 -23.94 -19.33
CA SER A 386 8.32 -23.96 -20.52
C SER A 386 8.65 -22.55 -21.02
N PRO A 387 9.61 -22.39 -21.95
CA PRO A 387 9.80 -21.12 -22.66
C PRO A 387 8.53 -20.63 -23.39
N GLY A 388 7.67 -21.54 -23.85
CA GLY A 388 6.40 -21.18 -24.51
C GLY A 388 5.39 -20.57 -23.54
N ASP A 389 5.39 -21.03 -22.30
CA ASP A 389 4.55 -20.48 -21.24
C ASP A 389 4.94 -19.03 -20.93
N ILE A 390 6.23 -18.77 -20.73
CA ILE A 390 6.73 -17.40 -20.47
C ILE A 390 6.34 -16.46 -21.61
N VAL A 391 6.49 -16.89 -22.87
CA VAL A 391 6.09 -16.07 -24.02
C VAL A 391 4.59 -15.78 -23.98
N THR A 392 3.76 -16.78 -23.71
CA THR A 392 2.30 -16.63 -23.64
C THR A 392 1.91 -15.68 -22.50
N PHE A 393 2.52 -15.86 -21.33
CA PHE A 393 2.33 -14.99 -20.18
C PHE A 393 2.67 -13.54 -20.50
N LEU A 394 3.85 -13.25 -21.05
CA LEU A 394 4.26 -11.87 -21.32
C LEU A 394 3.45 -11.23 -22.45
N THR A 395 3.23 -11.95 -23.55
CA THR A 395 2.63 -11.37 -24.77
C THR A 395 1.11 -11.33 -24.76
N ALA A 396 0.44 -12.22 -24.02
CA ALA A 396 -1.00 -12.22 -23.87
C ALA A 396 -1.42 -11.66 -22.51
N CYS A 397 -0.91 -12.20 -21.41
CA CYS A 397 -1.42 -11.85 -20.07
C CYS A 397 -0.91 -10.50 -19.57
N VAL A 398 0.41 -10.30 -19.50
CA VAL A 398 1.00 -9.05 -19.02
C VAL A 398 0.59 -7.88 -19.91
N ARG A 399 0.65 -8.07 -21.23
CA ARG A 399 0.19 -7.06 -22.19
C ARG A 399 -1.27 -6.67 -22.00
N ASN A 400 -2.19 -7.64 -21.96
CA ASN A 400 -3.61 -7.32 -21.78
C ASN A 400 -3.88 -6.70 -20.40
N ALA A 401 -3.16 -7.12 -19.36
CA ALA A 401 -3.27 -6.55 -18.02
C ALA A 401 -2.77 -5.10 -17.99
N GLN A 402 -1.69 -4.78 -18.70
CA GLN A 402 -1.23 -3.40 -18.87
C GLN A 402 -2.25 -2.56 -19.66
N ASP A 403 -2.83 -3.11 -20.72
CA ASP A 403 -3.75 -2.37 -21.60
C ASP A 403 -5.14 -2.14 -20.97
N LYS A 404 -5.62 -3.06 -20.12
CA LYS A 404 -7.02 -3.09 -19.66
C LYS A 404 -7.23 -3.11 -18.16
N GLY A 405 -6.20 -3.39 -17.37
CA GLY A 405 -6.31 -3.53 -15.92
C GLY A 405 -5.05 -3.03 -15.24
N LYS A 406 -4.52 -3.83 -14.31
CA LYS A 406 -3.24 -3.55 -13.66
C LYS A 406 -2.24 -4.61 -14.06
N ILE A 407 -1.02 -4.20 -14.40
CA ILE A 407 0.03 -5.13 -14.81
C ILE A 407 0.32 -6.22 -13.76
N LEU A 408 0.20 -5.87 -12.47
CA LEU A 408 0.31 -6.77 -11.32
C LEU A 408 -0.82 -7.81 -11.21
N ASP A 409 -1.94 -7.64 -11.91
CA ASP A 409 -2.99 -8.65 -11.97
C ASP A 409 -2.50 -9.88 -12.74
N ALA A 410 -1.57 -9.69 -13.69
CA ALA A 410 -1.16 -10.77 -14.58
C ALA A 410 -0.51 -11.92 -13.82
N TYR A 411 -0.91 -13.15 -14.12
CA TYR A 411 -0.21 -14.35 -13.67
C TYR A 411 -0.32 -15.49 -14.68
N ALA A 412 0.58 -16.46 -14.58
CA ALA A 412 0.42 -17.77 -15.22
C ALA A 412 0.64 -18.83 -14.16
N MET A 413 -0.15 -19.90 -14.13
CA MET A 413 0.03 -20.99 -13.18
C MET A 413 0.17 -22.31 -13.90
N VAL A 414 1.16 -23.09 -13.49
CA VAL A 414 1.29 -24.49 -13.91
C VAL A 414 1.11 -25.40 -12.71
N ILE A 415 0.28 -26.42 -12.88
CA ILE A 415 -0.04 -27.43 -11.88
C ILE A 415 0.61 -28.72 -12.33
N THR A 416 1.34 -29.35 -11.43
CA THR A 416 2.02 -30.62 -11.72
C THR A 416 1.82 -31.60 -10.57
N SER A 417 2.14 -32.87 -10.80
CA SER A 417 2.17 -33.88 -9.72
C SER A 417 3.24 -33.60 -8.65
N GLN A 418 4.25 -32.77 -8.96
CA GLN A 418 5.39 -32.47 -8.08
C GLN A 418 5.27 -31.12 -7.35
N GLY A 419 4.41 -30.22 -7.84
CA GLY A 419 4.28 -28.87 -7.29
C GLY A 419 3.45 -27.94 -8.18
N ASN A 420 2.98 -26.84 -7.58
CA ASN A 420 2.25 -25.78 -8.26
C ASN A 420 3.14 -24.54 -8.32
N TYR A 421 3.27 -23.95 -9.51
CA TYR A 421 4.12 -22.78 -9.72
C TYR A 421 3.33 -21.66 -10.36
N MET A 422 3.63 -20.41 -9.96
CA MET A 422 3.00 -19.22 -10.50
C MET A 422 4.05 -18.22 -10.98
N LEU A 423 3.90 -17.71 -12.21
CA LEU A 423 4.60 -16.53 -12.71
C LEU A 423 3.84 -15.27 -12.33
N LYS A 424 4.58 -14.23 -11.93
CA LYS A 424 4.07 -12.88 -11.75
C LYS A 424 4.95 -11.89 -12.51
N TYR A 425 4.37 -10.73 -12.82
CA TYR A 425 5.12 -9.60 -13.38
C TYR A 425 4.92 -8.34 -12.54
N SER A 426 6.01 -7.80 -12.04
CA SER A 426 6.10 -6.58 -11.22
C SER A 426 6.99 -5.50 -11.83
N GLY A 427 7.40 -5.68 -13.09
CA GLY A 427 8.29 -4.76 -13.79
C GLY A 427 7.59 -3.50 -14.31
N ASP A 428 8.35 -2.66 -15.00
CA ASP A 428 7.94 -1.35 -15.50
C ASP A 428 7.20 -1.38 -16.86
N GLY A 429 6.93 -2.57 -17.38
CA GLY A 429 6.34 -2.77 -18.72
C GLY A 429 7.37 -3.09 -19.80
N SER A 430 8.67 -3.14 -19.46
CA SER A 430 9.74 -3.56 -20.37
C SER A 430 9.84 -5.09 -20.46
N TYR A 431 8.87 -5.73 -21.12
CA TYR A 431 8.82 -7.19 -21.32
C TYR A 431 8.82 -7.62 -22.79
N SER A 432 9.22 -6.73 -23.70
CA SER A 432 9.28 -7.03 -25.13
C SER A 432 10.22 -8.20 -25.43
N ILE A 433 9.78 -9.09 -26.32
CA ILE A 433 10.56 -10.25 -26.76
C ILE A 433 11.06 -9.99 -28.17
N GLY A 434 12.38 -9.99 -28.34
CA GLY A 434 13.03 -9.70 -29.61
C GLY A 434 12.88 -10.81 -30.66
N PRO A 435 13.14 -10.50 -31.94
CA PRO A 435 13.17 -11.50 -33.00
C PRO A 435 14.27 -12.53 -32.68
N ASN A 436 13.93 -13.82 -32.76
CA ASN A 436 14.79 -14.98 -32.41
C ASN A 436 15.03 -15.26 -30.93
N GLN A 437 14.62 -14.39 -30.01
CA GLN A 437 14.86 -14.60 -28.57
C GLN A 437 14.18 -15.88 -28.07
N ILE A 438 12.98 -16.20 -28.56
CA ILE A 438 12.26 -17.44 -28.26
C ILE A 438 13.04 -18.68 -28.70
N ASN A 439 13.65 -18.65 -29.89
CA ASN A 439 14.43 -19.78 -30.38
C ASN A 439 15.69 -19.96 -29.53
N SER A 440 16.37 -18.87 -29.18
CA SER A 440 17.51 -18.90 -28.26
C SER A 440 17.13 -19.48 -26.90
N TRP A 441 15.97 -19.08 -26.36
CA TRP A 441 15.44 -19.61 -25.10
C TRP A 441 15.18 -21.11 -25.18
N LYS A 442 14.48 -21.56 -26.22
CA LYS A 442 14.19 -22.98 -26.44
C LYS A 442 15.46 -23.82 -26.59
N THR A 443 16.41 -23.36 -27.40
CA THR A 443 17.69 -24.06 -27.59
C THR A 443 18.43 -24.18 -26.27
N TRP A 444 18.63 -23.09 -25.55
CA TRP A 444 19.34 -23.12 -24.28
C TRP A 444 18.62 -24.02 -23.26
N TYR A 445 17.30 -23.84 -23.12
CA TYR A 445 16.52 -24.56 -22.13
C TYR A 445 16.55 -26.06 -22.37
N ASN A 446 16.33 -26.49 -23.62
CA ASN A 446 16.40 -27.91 -23.97
C ASN A 446 17.80 -28.49 -23.75
N THR A 447 18.86 -27.76 -24.13
CA THR A 447 20.24 -28.20 -23.91
C THR A 447 20.55 -28.39 -22.43
N GLU A 448 20.27 -27.40 -21.58
CA GLU A 448 20.54 -27.54 -20.14
C GLU A 448 19.63 -28.58 -19.48
N PHE A 449 18.37 -28.67 -19.91
CA PHE A 449 17.43 -29.63 -19.34
C PHE A 449 17.90 -31.08 -19.55
N THR A 450 18.45 -31.40 -20.74
CA THR A 450 19.02 -32.73 -20.98
C THR A 450 20.21 -33.08 -20.08
N LYS A 451 20.93 -32.08 -19.52
CA LYS A 451 22.08 -32.33 -18.64
C LYS A 451 21.67 -32.71 -17.22
N ILE A 452 20.47 -32.32 -16.79
CA ILE A 452 19.95 -32.68 -15.46
C ILE A 452 19.17 -34.00 -15.47
N MET A 453 18.95 -34.59 -16.65
CA MET A 453 18.40 -35.94 -16.78
C MET A 453 19.45 -36.98 -16.39
N LYS A 454 19.10 -37.87 -15.47
CA LYS A 454 19.95 -39.00 -15.08
C LYS A 454 19.91 -40.10 -16.13
N GLU A 455 20.87 -41.03 -16.07
CA GLU A 455 20.97 -42.18 -16.98
C GLU A 455 19.73 -43.08 -16.97
N ASP A 456 19.02 -43.14 -15.84
CA ASP A 456 17.77 -43.88 -15.67
C ASP A 456 16.51 -43.10 -16.14
N GLY A 457 16.70 -41.93 -16.75
CA GLY A 457 15.63 -41.05 -17.22
C GLY A 457 14.95 -40.24 -16.11
N THR A 458 15.36 -40.39 -14.84
CA THR A 458 14.76 -39.64 -13.72
C THR A 458 15.32 -38.22 -13.63
N ILE A 459 14.49 -37.30 -13.12
CA ILE A 459 14.84 -35.90 -12.90
C ILE A 459 14.37 -35.51 -11.51
N LEU A 460 15.24 -34.90 -10.71
CA LEU A 460 14.85 -34.36 -9.40
C LEU A 460 14.18 -33.01 -9.59
N GLN A 461 13.02 -32.81 -8.94
CA GLN A 461 12.27 -31.54 -9.03
C GLN A 461 13.11 -30.34 -8.61
N SER A 462 13.93 -30.47 -7.58
CA SER A 462 14.81 -29.40 -7.11
C SER A 462 15.86 -28.99 -8.14
N ASP A 463 16.29 -29.89 -9.02
CA ASP A 463 17.22 -29.56 -10.10
C ASP A 463 16.50 -28.85 -11.26
N VAL A 464 15.23 -29.20 -11.51
CA VAL A 464 14.35 -28.47 -12.44
C VAL A 464 14.12 -27.03 -11.96
N GLU A 465 13.84 -26.83 -10.68
CA GLU A 465 13.61 -25.49 -10.09
C GLU A 465 14.88 -24.61 -10.17
N LYS A 466 16.05 -25.17 -9.85
CA LYS A 466 17.35 -24.46 -10.00
C LYS A 466 17.61 -24.06 -11.45
N LEU A 467 17.44 -24.99 -12.39
CA LEU A 467 17.64 -24.72 -13.81
C LEU A 467 16.66 -23.67 -14.31
N PHE A 468 15.39 -23.74 -13.90
CA PHE A 468 14.37 -22.80 -14.34
C PHE A 468 14.57 -21.40 -13.76
N THR A 469 14.93 -21.28 -12.49
CA THR A 469 15.27 -19.97 -11.91
C THR A 469 16.49 -19.36 -12.59
N GLN A 470 17.52 -20.16 -12.91
CA GLN A 470 18.65 -19.71 -13.72
C GLN A 470 18.22 -19.25 -15.11
N PHE A 471 17.37 -20.04 -15.78
CA PHE A 471 16.81 -19.70 -17.09
C PHE A 471 16.12 -18.33 -17.08
N VAL A 472 15.23 -18.11 -16.12
CA VAL A 472 14.48 -16.86 -15.96
C VAL A 472 15.44 -15.70 -15.72
N LYS A 473 16.43 -15.87 -14.84
CA LYS A 473 17.36 -14.78 -14.48
C LYS A 473 18.35 -14.44 -15.59
N GLU A 474 19.00 -15.44 -16.17
CA GLU A 474 20.16 -15.24 -17.05
C GLU A 474 19.81 -15.20 -18.54
N LYS A 475 18.75 -15.91 -18.96
CA LYS A 475 18.40 -16.06 -20.38
C LYS A 475 17.15 -15.32 -20.77
N VAL A 476 16.10 -15.42 -19.96
CA VAL A 476 14.92 -14.57 -20.15
C VAL A 476 15.30 -13.14 -19.82
N ASN A 477 15.89 -12.92 -18.64
CA ASN A 477 16.46 -11.64 -18.20
C ASN A 477 15.49 -10.45 -18.40
N ILE A 478 14.26 -10.64 -17.96
CA ILE A 478 13.22 -9.60 -17.98
C ILE A 478 13.01 -9.11 -16.56
N ASN A 479 13.22 -7.82 -16.35
CA ASN A 479 13.05 -7.20 -15.04
C ASN A 479 11.59 -7.31 -14.57
N GLY A 480 11.43 -7.73 -13.31
CA GLY A 480 10.13 -7.92 -12.69
C GLY A 480 9.39 -9.21 -13.08
N LEU A 481 9.97 -10.08 -13.93
CA LEU A 481 9.45 -11.44 -14.10
C LEU A 481 9.88 -12.31 -12.92
N GLU A 482 8.92 -12.87 -12.20
CA GLU A 482 9.14 -13.58 -10.95
C GLU A 482 8.44 -14.94 -10.93
N VAL A 483 9.02 -15.89 -10.18
CA VAL A 483 8.53 -17.27 -10.06
C VAL A 483 8.23 -17.57 -8.61
N TYR A 484 7.10 -18.20 -8.34
CA TYR A 484 6.66 -18.59 -7.02
C TYR A 484 6.28 -20.07 -7.01
N SER A 485 6.69 -20.81 -5.99
CA SER A 485 6.12 -22.11 -5.64
C SER A 485 4.94 -21.88 -4.71
N ILE A 486 3.85 -22.61 -4.91
CA ILE A 486 2.64 -22.54 -4.10
C ILE A 486 2.40 -23.91 -3.48
N ASP A 487 2.31 -23.94 -2.16
CA ASP A 487 2.00 -25.15 -1.41
C ASP A 487 0.54 -25.57 -1.67
N LYS A 488 0.35 -26.83 -2.06
CA LYS A 488 -0.97 -27.35 -2.46
C LYS A 488 -1.99 -27.39 -1.33
N THR A 489 -1.53 -27.48 -0.08
CA THR A 489 -2.41 -27.71 1.07
C THR A 489 -2.75 -26.41 1.79
N THR A 490 -1.75 -25.54 1.94
CA THR A 490 -1.86 -24.30 2.71
C THR A 490 -2.10 -23.08 1.83
N GLY A 491 -1.83 -23.17 0.51
CA GLY A 491 -1.84 -22.01 -0.39
C GLY A 491 -0.66 -21.05 -0.15
N SER A 492 0.25 -21.38 0.76
CA SER A 492 1.41 -20.54 1.07
C SER A 492 2.34 -20.44 -0.14
N ALA A 493 2.82 -19.23 -0.43
CA ALA A 493 3.69 -18.98 -1.56
C ALA A 493 5.14 -18.72 -1.11
N ILE A 494 6.10 -19.21 -1.90
CA ILE A 494 7.52 -18.98 -1.71
C ILE A 494 8.10 -18.49 -3.03
N LYS A 495 8.75 -17.32 -3.03
CA LYS A 495 9.47 -16.81 -4.18
C LYS A 495 10.71 -17.65 -4.44
N LEU A 496 10.92 -18.04 -5.69
CA LEU A 496 12.11 -18.77 -6.16
C LEU A 496 12.99 -17.82 -6.97
N GLU A 497 14.25 -17.64 -6.59
CA GLU A 497 15.19 -16.74 -7.26
C GLU A 497 16.54 -17.40 -7.49
N TYR A 498 17.15 -17.16 -8.65
CA TYR A 498 18.50 -17.65 -8.91
C TYR A 498 19.52 -16.91 -8.05
N ASN A 499 20.43 -17.64 -7.40
CA ASN A 499 21.41 -17.08 -6.46
C ASN A 499 22.87 -17.54 -6.74
N GLY A 500 23.20 -17.68 -8.03
CA GLY A 500 24.56 -17.96 -8.51
C GLY A 500 24.94 -19.44 -8.49
N ALA A 501 26.09 -19.79 -9.08
CA ALA A 501 26.48 -21.18 -9.32
C ALA A 501 26.61 -22.04 -8.04
N ASP A 502 27.05 -21.44 -6.93
CA ASP A 502 27.35 -22.17 -5.68
C ASP A 502 26.10 -22.46 -4.84
N ASN A 503 25.08 -21.59 -4.93
CA ASN A 503 23.77 -21.79 -4.31
C ASN A 503 22.68 -21.34 -5.28
N PRO A 504 22.36 -22.17 -6.29
CA PRO A 504 21.61 -21.75 -7.47
C PRO A 504 20.19 -21.29 -7.20
N MET A 505 19.62 -21.56 -6.03
CA MET A 505 18.26 -21.11 -5.73
C MET A 505 18.16 -20.55 -4.30
N LYS A 506 17.75 -19.29 -4.21
CA LYS A 506 17.28 -18.66 -2.98
C LYS A 506 15.75 -18.75 -2.92
N THR A 507 15.24 -19.13 -1.77
CA THR A 507 13.82 -19.13 -1.46
C THR A 507 13.49 -18.00 -0.49
N THR A 508 12.41 -17.27 -0.76
CA THR A 508 11.93 -16.20 0.13
C THR A 508 10.42 -16.41 0.35
N PRO A 509 9.97 -16.78 1.56
CA PRO A 509 8.55 -16.92 1.86
C PRO A 509 7.79 -15.62 1.60
N CYS A 510 6.58 -15.72 1.05
CA CYS A 510 5.66 -14.59 1.07
C CYS A 510 5.16 -14.35 2.51
N PRO A 511 5.08 -13.08 2.96
CA PRO A 511 4.63 -12.72 4.30
C PRO A 511 3.13 -12.97 4.55
#